data_AF-A0A383DYQ1-F1
#
_entry.id   AF-A0A383DYQ1-F1
#
_cell.length_a   1.000
_cell.length_b   1.000
_cell.length_c   1.000
_cell.angle_alpha   90.00
_cell.angle_beta   90.00
_cell.angle_gamma   90.00
#
_symmetry.space_group_name_H-M   'P 1'
#
loop_
_entity.id
_entity.type
_entity.pdbx_description
1 polymer ?
#
loop_
_entity_poly.entity_id
_entity_poly.type
_entity_poly.pdbx_seq_one_letter_code
_entity_poly.pdbx_strand_id
1 'polypeptide(L)' 'MEIIVLQHIKVEDPGYIKDLMLKDGVNLTTIELDEGEKIPEDLSKFDAMFCMGGPMDTW' A
#
# COMPACT_ATOMS: atom_id res chain seq x y z
N MET A 1 7.13 1.52 -12.63
CA MET A 1 5.82 1.99 -12.15
C MET A 1 5.92 2.08 -10.65
N GLU A 2 5.58 3.23 -10.09
CA GLU A 2 5.63 3.52 -8.67
C GLU A 2 4.23 3.35 -8.08
N ILE A 3 4.06 2.43 -7.13
CA ILE A 3 2.78 2.16 -6.49
C ILE A 3 2.92 2.34 -4.99
N ILE A 4 1.96 3.06 -4.41
CA ILE A 4 1.82 3.18 -2.96
C ILE A 4 0.75 2.20 -2.45
N VAL A 5 1.04 1.50 -1.37
CA VAL A 5 0.15 0.56 -0.68
C VAL A 5 -0.14 1.12 0.70
N LEU A 6 -1.41 1.37 1.00
CA LEU A 6 -1.88 1.69 2.34
C LEU A 6 -2.32 0.40 3.01
N GLN A 7 -1.57 -0.02 4.02
CA GLN A 7 -1.84 -1.22 4.81
C GLN A 7 -2.38 -0.80 6.17
N HIS A 8 -3.57 -1.29 6.53
CA HIS A 8 -4.23 -0.91 7.78
C HIS A 8 -3.89 -1.83 8.94
N ILE A 9 -3.51 -3.08 8.67
CA ILE A 9 -3.00 -4.03 9.67
C ILE A 9 -1.98 -4.98 9.04
N LYS A 10 -1.02 -5.44 9.85
CA LYS A 10 0.04 -6.38 9.48
C LYS A 10 -0.37 -7.62 8.65
N VAL A 11 -1.57 -8.17 8.85
CA VAL A 11 -2.01 -9.39 8.15
C VAL A 11 -2.78 -9.14 6.85
N GLU A 12 -3.09 -7.87 6.55
CA GLU A 12 -3.80 -7.45 5.33
C GLU A 12 -2.86 -6.76 4.36
N ASP A 13 -1.76 -7.44 4.04
CA ASP A 13 -0.85 -7.02 2.98
C ASP A 13 -1.45 -7.28 1.58
N PRO A 14 -0.82 -6.80 0.48
CA PRO A 14 -1.32 -7.05 -0.87
C PRO A 14 -1.33 -8.52 -1.31
N GLY A 15 -0.90 -9.45 -0.46
CA GLY A 15 -0.88 -10.88 -0.70
C GLY A 15 -0.24 -11.26 -2.03
N TYR A 16 -0.87 -12.16 -2.77
CA TYR A 16 -0.34 -12.66 -4.04
C TYR A 16 -0.19 -11.60 -5.13
N ILE A 17 -0.98 -10.51 -5.08
CA ILE A 17 -0.84 -9.41 -6.05
C ILE A 17 0.53 -8.72 -5.89
N LYS A 18 1.08 -8.66 -4.66
CA LYS A 18 2.45 -8.17 -4.41
C LYS A 18 3.48 -8.92 -5.25
N ASP A 19 3.42 -10.25 -5.24
CA ASP A 19 4.39 -11.10 -5.95
C ASP A 19 4.31 -10.89 -7.46
N LEU A 20 3.09 -10.76 -7.99
CA LEU A 20 2.87 -10.45 -9.40
C LEU A 20 3.42 -9.07 -9.77
N MET A 21 3.16 -8.05 -8.95
CA MET A 21 3.67 -6.69 -9.17
C MET A 21 5.20 -6.63 -9.13
N LEU A 22 5.83 -7.32 -8.17
CA LEU A 22 7.29 -7.41 -8.10
C LEU A 22 7.87 -8.14 -9.32
N LYS A 23 7.22 -9.21 -9.79
CA LYS A 23 7.61 -9.94 -10.99
C LYS A 23 7.54 -9.08 -12.26
N ASP A 24 6.58 -8.16 -12.32
CA ASP A 24 6.40 -7.23 -13.43
C ASP A 24 7.28 -5.97 -13.32
N GLY A 25 8.16 -5.89 -12.30
CA GLY A 25 9.10 -4.78 -12.13
C GLY A 25 8.47 -3.51 -11.57
N VAL A 26 7.37 -3.64 -10.84
CA VAL A 26 6.70 -2.54 -10.13
C VAL A 26 7.43 -2.24 -8.82
N ASN A 27 7.68 -0.97 -8.56
CA ASN A 27 8.22 -0.50 -7.29
C ASN A 27 7.04 -0.24 -6.33
N LEU A 28 7.08 -0.90 -5.18
CA LEU A 28 6.03 -0.82 -4.16
C LEU A 28 6.55 -0.07 -2.94
N THR A 29 5.87 1.00 -2.56
CA THR A 29 6.04 1.68 -1.28
C THR A 29 4.87 1.31 -0.38
N THR A 30 5.11 0.56 0.69
CA THR A 30 4.07 0.22 1.68
C THR A 30 4.10 1.24 2.81
N ILE A 31 2.92 1.72 3.21
CA ILE A 31 2.68 2.57 4.37
C ILE A 31 1.86 1.76 5.38
N GLU A 32 2.47 1.39 6.49
CA GLU A 32 1.85 0.68 7.61
C GLU A 32 1.17 1.68 8.56
N LEU A 33 -0.14 1.89 8.35
CA LEU A 33 -0.92 2.86 9.10
C LEU A 33 -1.15 2.43 10.56
N ASP A 34 -1.14 1.12 10.84
CA ASP A 34 -1.20 0.57 12.20
C ASP A 34 0.05 0.88 13.02
N GLU A 35 1.21 0.95 12.37
CA GLU A 35 2.49 1.31 13.00
C GLU A 35 2.71 2.83 13.07
N GLY A 36 1.75 3.63 12.59
CA GLY A 36 1.79 5.09 12.63
C GLY A 36 2.62 5.72 11.52
N GLU A 37 2.93 4.99 10.45
CA GLU A 37 3.55 5.57 9.26
C GLU A 37 2.64 6.62 8.63
N LYS A 38 3.25 7.66 8.07
CA LYS A 38 2.51 8.77 7.47
C LYS A 38 2.45 8.60 5.96
N ILE A 39 1.26 8.82 5.41
CA ILE A 39 1.08 8.96 3.98
C ILE A 39 1.92 10.17 3.51
N PRO A 40 2.77 10.01 2.47
CA PRO A 40 3.55 11.11 1.93
C PRO A 40 2.65 12.26 1.45
N GLU A 41 3.04 13.50 1.71
CA GLU A 41 2.30 14.68 1.23
C GLU A 41 2.30 14.78 -0.30
N ASP A 42 3.44 14.42 -0.91
CA ASP A 42 3.57 14.36 -2.36
C ASP A 42 3.27 12.94 -2.88
N LEU A 43 2.08 12.80 -3.47
CA LEU A 43 1.62 11.59 -4.13
C LEU A 43 1.82 11.60 -5.65
N SER A 44 2.29 12.71 -6.23
CA SER A 44 2.42 12.86 -7.69
C SER A 44 3.46 11.92 -8.31
N LYS A 45 4.37 11.39 -7.48
CA LYS A 45 5.38 10.40 -7.84
C LYS A 45 4.84 8.98 -7.99
N PHE A 46 3.60 8.70 -7.57
CA PHE A 46 2.99 7.38 -7.66
C PHE A 46 2.01 7.31 -8.82
N ASP A 47 2.09 6.24 -9.59
CA ASP A 47 1.23 5.93 -10.72
C ASP A 47 -0.12 5.32 -10.27
N ALA A 48 -0.13 4.62 -9.13
CA ALA A 48 -1.33 4.02 -8.55
C ALA A 48 -1.26 3.90 -7.02
N MET A 49 -2.43 3.76 -6.40
CA MET A 49 -2.59 3.52 -4.96
C MET A 49 -3.45 2.28 -4.70
N PHE A 50 -2.94 1.35 -3.91
CA PHE A 50 -3.70 0.25 -3.33
C PHE A 50 -4.09 0.61 -1.90
N CYS A 51 -5.39 0.60 -1.62
CA CYS A 51 -5.92 0.72 -0.27
C CYS A 51 -6.34 -0.69 0.18
N MET A 52 -5.58 -1.29 1.08
CA MET A 52 -5.87 -2.63 1.58
C MET A 52 -7.09 -2.58 2.52
N GLY A 53 -7.64 -3.74 2.86
CA GLY A 53 -8.68 -3.78 3.89
C GLY A 53 -8.14 -3.43 5.27
N GLY A 54 -9.03 -3.48 6.25
CA GLY A 54 -8.70 -3.38 7.66
C GLY A 54 -9.94 -3.54 8.53
N PRO A 55 -9.77 -3.76 9.85
CA PRO A 55 -10.85 -3.94 10.80
C PRO A 55 -11.52 -2.62 11.23
N MET A 56 -11.06 -1.48 10.71
CA MET A 56 -11.55 -0.15 11.07
C MET A 56 -12.88 0.18 10.37
N ASP A 57 -13.71 0.98 11.04
CA ASP A 57 -14.89 1.59 10.42
C ASP A 57 -14.45 2.70 9.45
N THR A 58 -15.23 2.92 8.39
CA THR A 58 -15.02 3.96 7.38
C THR A 58 -15.94 5.18 7.56
N TRP A 59 -16.82 5.14 8.57
CA TRP A 59 -17.87 6.15 8.81
C TRP A 59 -17.50 7.20 9.86
#